data_AF-A0A2M7Q7H4-F1
#
_entry.id   AF-A0A2M7Q7H4-F1
#
_cell.length_a   1.000
_cell.length_b   1.000
_cell.length_c   1.000
_cell.angle_alpha   90.00
_cell.angle_beta   90.00
_cell.angle_gamma   90.00
#
_symmetry.space_group_name_H-M   'P 1'
#
loop_
_entity.id
_entity.type
_entity.pdbx_description
1 polymer ?
#
loop_
_entity_poly.entity_id
_entity_poly.type
_entity_poly.pdbx_seq_one_letter_code
_entity_poly.pdbx_strand_id
1 'polypeptide(L)' 'MKIGIILQSNKPEHAWNTFRFGITALKAGHQAEIFLMSEGSELDTIPDSENFDISVKVAE' A
#
# COMPACT_ATOMS: atom_id res chain seq x y z
N MET A 1 1.72 15.76 8.49
CA MET A 1 2.01 16.21 7.10
C MET A 1 0.90 15.73 6.18
N LYS A 2 0.83 16.21 4.93
CA LYS A 2 0.00 15.60 3.87
C LYS A 2 0.93 14.85 2.91
N ILE A 3 0.69 13.56 2.73
CA ILE A 3 1.56 12.65 1.96
C ILE A 3 0.73 12.02 0.85
N GLY A 4 1.15 12.24 -0.40
CA GLY A 4 0.64 11.50 -1.56
C GLY A 4 1.64 10.41 -1.93
N ILE A 5 1.15 9.19 -2.14
CA ILE A 5 1.96 8.03 -2.54
C ILE A 5 1.39 7.51 -3.87
N ILE A 6 2.25 7.29 -4.86
CA ILE A 6 1.83 6.69 -6.13
C ILE A 6 2.35 5.25 -6.18
N LEU A 7 1.44 4.28 -6.29
CA LEU A 7 1.78 2.88 -6.50
C LEU A 7 1.52 2.51 -7.96
N GLN A 8 2.60 2.29 -8.71
CA GLN A 8 2.55 1.90 -10.13
C GLN A 8 2.89 0.43 -10.40
N SER A 9 3.26 -0.33 -9.37
CA SER A 9 3.79 -1.69 -9.47
C SER A 9 2.92 -2.68 -8.72
N ASN A 10 2.77 -3.88 -9.26
CA ASN A 10 2.08 -5.00 -8.60
C ASN A 10 3.03 -5.97 -7.87
N LYS A 11 4.30 -5.61 -7.66
CA LYS A 11 5.22 -6.44 -6.87
C LYS A 11 4.70 -6.52 -5.42
N PRO A 12 4.56 -7.72 -4.83
CA PRO A 12 4.02 -7.88 -3.49
C PRO A 12 4.73 -7.03 -2.43
N GLU A 13 6.06 -7.00 -2.46
CA GLU A 13 6.87 -6.17 -1.56
C GLU A 13 6.56 -4.67 -1.68
N HIS A 14 6.36 -4.17 -2.91
CA HIS A 14 6.10 -2.76 -3.15
C HIS A 14 4.72 -2.38 -2.61
N ALA A 15 3.68 -3.15 -2.96
CA ALA A 15 2.34 -2.94 -2.44
C ALA A 15 2.32 -2.97 -0.91
N TRP A 16 2.91 -4.01 -0.32
CA TRP A 16 2.98 -4.18 1.12
C TRP A 16 3.70 -3.03 1.83
N ASN A 17 4.87 -2.61 1.32
CA ASN A 17 5.61 -1.47 1.88
C ASN A 17 4.85 -0.15 1.73
N THR A 18 4.13 0.06 0.62
CA THR A 18 3.28 1.24 0.41
C THR A 18 2.20 1.33 1.48
N PHE A 19 1.45 0.26 1.74
CA PHE A 19 0.42 0.27 2.78
C PHE A 19 1.03 0.42 4.17
N ARG A 20 2.12 -0.31 4.48
CA ARG A 20 2.83 -0.15 5.76
C ARG A 20 3.25 1.29 6.03
N PHE A 21 3.78 1.97 5.03
CA PHE A 21 4.19 3.37 5.17
C PHE A 21 2.97 4.29 5.35
N GLY A 22 1.91 4.11 4.54
CA GLY A 22 0.66 4.87 4.66
C GLY A 22 0.03 4.74 6.05
N ILE A 23 -0.13 3.50 6.54
CA ILE A 23 -0.66 3.20 7.88
C ILE A 23 0.20 3.84 8.97
N THR A 24 1.53 3.74 8.86
CA THR A 24 2.45 4.33 9.84
C THR A 24 2.31 5.85 9.86
N ALA A 25 2.18 6.49 8.70
CA ALA A 25 1.93 7.92 8.61
C ALA A 25 0.60 8.32 9.25
N LEU A 26 -0.48 7.55 9.01
CA LEU A 26 -1.78 7.77 9.64
C LEU A 26 -1.67 7.65 11.18
N LYS A 27 -1.01 6.60 11.68
CA LYS A 27 -0.76 6.41 13.13
C LYS A 27 0.08 7.52 13.76
N ALA A 28 0.97 8.14 12.99
CA ALA A 28 1.74 9.31 13.42
C ALA A 28 0.95 10.64 13.35
N GLY A 29 -0.36 10.61 13.07
CA GLY A 29 -1.20 11.80 12.98
C GLY A 29 -0.98 12.60 11.69
N HIS A 30 -0.51 11.95 10.61
CA HIS A 30 -0.41 12.56 9.29
C HIS A 30 -1.59 12.14 8.41
N GLN A 31 -1.81 12.87 7.32
CA GLN A 31 -2.72 12.47 6.25
C GLN A 31 -1.91 11.75 5.17
N ALA A 32 -2.39 10.58 4.74
CA ALA A 32 -1.80 9.81 3.64
C ALA A 32 -2.88 9.48 2.62
N GLU A 33 -2.56 9.61 1.34
CA GLU A 33 -3.42 9.24 0.22
C GLU A 33 -2.60 8.42 -0.78
N ILE A 34 -3.11 7.27 -1.18
CA ILE A 34 -2.44 6.35 -2.11
C ILE A 34 -3.19 6.40 -3.44
N PHE A 35 -2.48 6.74 -4.51
CA PHE A 35 -2.97 6.71 -5.87
C PHE A 35 -2.47 5.45 -6.57
N LEU A 36 -3.41 4.58 -6.92
CA LEU A 36 -3.14 3.36 -7.67
C LEU A 36 -3.15 3.68 -9.17
N MET A 37 -2.10 3.28 -9.88
CA MET A 37 -1.95 3.52 -11.32
C MET A 37 -1.25 2.35 -12.00
N SER A 38 -1.39 2.22 -13.32
CA SER A 38 -0.71 1.18 -14.11
C SER A 38 -0.91 -0.22 -13.49
N GLU A 39 0.13 -1.02 -13.30
CA GLU A 39 0.01 -2.34 -12.66
C GLU A 39 -0.49 -2.27 -11.21
N GLY A 40 -0.25 -1.14 -10.53
CA GLY A 40 -0.72 -0.92 -9.16
C GLY A 40 -2.25 -0.79 -9.06
N SER A 41 -2.98 -0.55 -10.16
CA SER A 41 -4.45 -0.56 -10.15
C SER A 41 -5.04 -1.95 -10.01
N GLU A 42 -4.27 -3.00 -10.31
CA GLU A 42 -4.67 -4.40 -10.18
C GLU A 42 -4.38 -4.94 -8.77
N LEU A 43 -4.45 -4.09 -7.74
CA LEU A 43 -4.09 -4.40 -6.35
C LEU A 43 -4.79 -5.68 -5.85
N ASP A 44 -6.07 -5.83 -6.17
CA ASP A 44 -6.90 -6.97 -5.74
C ASP A 44 -6.44 -8.30 -6.35
N THR A 45 -5.59 -8.26 -7.38
CA THR A 45 -5.02 -9.45 -8.04
C THR A 45 -3.70 -9.90 -7.42
N ILE A 46 -3.08 -9.09 -6.54
CA ILE A 46 -1.80 -9.42 -5.93
C ILE A 46 -2.05 -10.42 -4.79
N PRO A 47 -1.56 -11.66 -4.89
CA PRO A 47 -1.78 -12.65 -3.85
C PRO A 47 -0.92 -12.34 -2.62
N ASP A 48 -1.46 -12.67 -1.45
CA ASP A 48 -0.65 -12.73 -0.25
C ASP A 48 0.43 -13.81 -0.38
N SER A 49 1.51 -13.64 0.36
CA SER A 49 2.62 -14.58 0.44
C SER A 49 3.11 -14.73 1.87
N GLU A 50 4.03 -15.68 2.11
CA GLU A 50 4.66 -15.88 3.44
C GLU A 50 5.25 -14.58 4.01
N ASN A 51 5.81 -13.71 3.16
CA ASN A 51 6.49 -12.49 3.60
C ASN A 51 5.62 -11.22 3.49
N PHE A 52 4.50 -11.27 2.77
CA PHE A 52 3.71 -10.09 2.42
C PHE A 52 2.21 -10.39 2.54
N ASP A 53 1.61 -9.95 3.64
CA ASP A 53 0.18 -10.02 3.97
C ASP A 53 -0.54 -8.73 3.52
N ILE A 54 -0.62 -8.52 2.21
CA ILE A 54 -1.13 -7.28 1.62
C ILE A 54 -2.61 -7.08 1.93
N SER A 55 -3.42 -8.14 1.85
CA SER A 55 -4.86 -8.08 2.15
C SER A 55 -5.12 -7.58 3.57
N VAL A 56 -4.29 -8.01 4.52
CA VAL A 56 -4.34 -7.56 5.92
C VAL A 56 -4.01 -6.08 6.03
N LYS A 57 -3.00 -5.60 5.28
CA LYS A 57 -2.63 -4.18 5.29
C LYS A 57 -3.66 -3.27 4.63
N VAL A 58 -4.39 -3.74 3.62
CA VAL A 58 -5.46 -2.95 2.99
C VAL A 58 -6.65 -2.74 3.94
N ALA A 59 -6.91 -3.70 4.83
CA ALA A 59 -8.03 -3.65 5.78
C ALA A 59 -7.72 -2.90 7.10
N GLU A 60 -6.46 -2.54 7.35
CA GLU A 60 -5.96 -1.91 8.59
C GLU A 60 -6.17 -0.38 8.61
#